data_AF-A0A9E5FF21-F1
#
_entry.id   AF-A0A9E5FF21-F1
#
_cell.length_a   1.000
_cell.length_b   1.000
_cell.length_c   1.000
_cell.angle_alpha   90.00
_cell.angle_beta   90.00
_cell.angle_gamma   90.00
#
_symmetry.space_group_name_H-M   'P 1'
#
loop_
_entity.id
_entity.type
_entity.pdbx_description
1 polymer ?
#
loop_
_entity_poly.entity_id
_entity_poly.type
_entity_poly.pdbx_seq_one_letter_code
_entity_poly.pdbx_strand_id
1 'polypeptide(L)'
;MFVTTFAFFGAMCLGAIEIQLAPGSTDRSGLPCFLPVESSWNLKSGNTGTMIDASGNIWASWQAIPSRLSSSGNNRSLEIVFVPPAFPAGKPQKLILDLGKTPATGLVWDTDPDGMARLTHNKKPLAVYFAPKYDASNAKTLEATYKVFHHLFDPQTGTRLTKGSGGQFTHHRGIF
;
A
#
# COMPACT_ATOMS: atom_id res chain seq x y z
N MET A 1 -11.84 -13.44 6.43
CA MET A 1 -10.97 -12.30 6.77
C MET A 1 -10.46 -12.56 8.19
N PHE A 2 -9.24 -13.06 8.34
CA PHE A 2 -8.71 -13.47 9.64
C PHE A 2 -8.08 -12.26 10.33
N VAL A 3 -8.80 -11.66 11.28
CA VAL A 3 -8.21 -10.72 12.24
C VAL A 3 -7.47 -11.57 13.26
N THR A 4 -6.15 -11.62 13.17
CA THR A 4 -5.33 -12.23 14.22
C THR A 4 -4.89 -11.11 15.15
N THR A 5 -5.42 -11.08 16.36
CA THR A 5 -5.01 -10.17 17.41
C THR A 5 -3.55 -10.45 17.75
N PHE A 6 -2.68 -9.46 17.54
CA PHE A 6 -1.30 -9.50 18.01
C PHE A 6 -1.28 -8.99 19.45
N ALA A 7 -0.71 -9.76 20.38
CA ALA A 7 -0.35 -9.25 21.70
C ALA A 7 0.97 -8.48 21.58
N PHE A 8 1.03 -7.28 22.16
CA PHE A 8 2.13 -6.36 21.93
C PHE A 8 2.60 -5.66 23.20
N PHE A 9 3.90 -5.42 23.26
CA PHE A 9 4.55 -4.57 24.25
C PHE A 9 5.58 -3.72 23.52
N GLY A 10 5.34 -2.42 23.42
CA GLY A 10 6.29 -1.45 22.86
C GLY A 10 6.85 -0.52 23.94
N ALA A 11 8.17 -0.33 23.96
CA ALA A 11 8.83 0.76 24.68
C ALA A 11 9.25 1.82 23.68
N MET A 12 8.94 3.10 23.95
CA MET A 12 9.38 4.22 23.13
C MET A 12 10.80 4.65 23.52
N CYS A 13 11.69 4.64 22.55
CA CYS A 13 12.94 5.41 22.59
C CYS A 13 12.87 6.44 21.44
N LEU A 14 13.53 7.60 21.54
CA LEU A 14 13.37 8.69 20.56
C LEU A 14 13.44 8.19 19.10
N GLY A 15 12.33 8.29 18.36
CA GLY A 15 12.24 7.96 16.93
C GLY A 15 12.05 6.47 16.57
N ALA A 16 11.95 5.58 17.57
CA ALA A 16 11.85 4.14 17.34
C ALA A 16 10.85 3.47 18.29
N ILE A 17 10.14 2.46 17.79
CA ILE A 17 9.20 1.64 18.58
C ILE A 17 9.64 0.19 18.46
N GLU A 18 9.92 -0.48 19.58
CA GLU A 18 10.16 -1.93 19.55
C GLU A 18 8.85 -2.68 19.44
N ILE A 19 8.84 -3.69 18.57
CA ILE A 19 7.63 -4.39 18.19
C ILE A 19 7.89 -5.92 18.14
N GLN A 20 6.96 -6.74 18.65
CA GLN A 20 7.01 -8.21 18.56
C GLN A 20 5.76 -8.79 17.90
N LEU A 21 5.87 -9.16 16.64
CA LEU A 21 4.80 -9.83 15.91
C LEU A 21 4.68 -11.28 16.39
N ALA A 22 3.50 -11.64 16.90
CA ALA A 22 3.14 -13.00 17.26
C ALA A 22 3.18 -13.96 16.04
N PRO A 23 3.49 -15.25 16.25
CA PRO A 23 3.50 -16.24 15.18
C PRO A 23 2.07 -16.49 14.67
N GLY A 24 1.87 -16.39 13.36
CA GLY A 24 0.63 -16.81 12.71
C GLY A 24 0.62 -18.31 12.41
N SER A 25 -0.56 -18.90 12.19
CA SER A 25 -0.70 -20.28 11.70
C SER A 25 -0.44 -20.45 10.20
N THR A 26 -0.22 -19.35 9.50
CA THR A 26 -0.06 -19.27 8.04
C THR A 26 1.20 -18.50 7.68
N ASP A 27 1.83 -18.88 6.58
CA ASP A 27 2.93 -18.12 6.00
C ASP A 27 2.37 -16.81 5.42
N ARG A 28 3.01 -15.70 5.79
CA ARG A 28 2.62 -14.34 5.36
C ARG A 28 3.70 -13.66 4.52
N SER A 29 4.74 -14.40 4.12
CA SER A 29 5.79 -13.92 3.23
C SER A 29 5.17 -13.37 1.93
N GLY A 30 5.50 -12.13 1.58
CA GLY A 30 4.97 -11.45 0.40
C GLY A 30 3.49 -11.04 0.48
N LEU A 31 2.83 -11.22 1.62
CA LEU A 31 1.42 -10.87 1.81
C LEU A 31 1.25 -9.59 2.62
N PRO A 32 0.28 -8.71 2.26
CA PRO A 32 -0.04 -7.55 3.08
C PRO A 32 -0.44 -7.95 4.51
N CYS A 33 0.27 -7.39 5.48
CA CYS A 33 0.02 -7.53 6.91
C CYS A 33 -0.48 -6.19 7.47
N PHE A 34 -1.32 -6.28 8.50
CA PHE A 34 -1.93 -5.13 9.16
C PHE A 34 -1.70 -5.23 10.66
N LEU A 35 -1.22 -4.15 11.26
CA LEU A 35 -0.95 -4.04 12.69
C LEU A 35 -1.70 -2.83 13.25
N PRO A 36 -2.65 -3.01 14.20
CA PRO A 36 -3.28 -1.88 14.87
C PRO A 36 -2.25 -0.97 15.52
N VAL A 37 -2.42 0.35 15.38
CA VAL A 37 -1.55 1.35 16.00
C VAL A 37 -2.03 1.62 17.42
N GLU A 38 -1.11 1.58 18.38
CA GLU A 38 -1.40 2.01 19.74
C GLU A 38 -1.46 3.54 19.83
N SER A 39 -2.34 4.08 20.67
CA SER A 39 -2.48 5.53 20.86
C SER A 39 -1.19 6.19 21.36
N SER A 40 -0.38 5.46 22.13
CA SER A 40 0.93 5.89 22.62
C SER A 40 1.94 6.16 21.50
N TRP A 41 1.73 5.61 20.30
CA TRP A 41 2.69 5.73 19.19
C TRP A 41 2.66 7.10 18.50
N ASN A 42 1.63 7.91 18.77
CA ASN A 42 1.47 9.27 18.22
C ASN A 42 1.58 9.35 16.68
N LEU A 43 1.20 8.29 15.98
CA LEU A 43 1.18 8.26 14.52
C LEU A 43 -0.07 8.94 13.96
N LYS A 44 0.04 9.45 12.73
CA LYS A 44 -1.05 9.99 11.91
C LYS A 44 -1.16 9.19 10.62
N SER A 45 -2.33 9.23 10.00
CA SER A 45 -2.52 8.68 8.66
C SER A 45 -1.50 9.30 7.69
N GLY A 46 -0.86 8.47 6.87
CA GLY A 46 0.17 8.89 5.93
C GLY A 46 1.59 8.89 6.50
N ASN A 47 1.79 8.72 7.81
CA ASN A 47 3.13 8.43 8.33
C ASN A 47 3.68 7.16 7.67
N THR A 48 4.97 7.19 7.36
CA THR A 48 5.71 6.07 6.78
C THR A 48 7.02 5.88 7.52
N GLY A 49 7.64 4.72 7.34
CA GLY A 49 8.96 4.44 7.87
C GLY A 49 9.45 3.06 7.46
N THR A 50 10.43 2.55 8.21
CA THR A 50 10.97 1.21 8.01
C THR A 50 10.84 0.35 9.26
N MET A 51 10.72 -0.95 9.04
CA MET A 51 10.84 -1.98 10.06
C MET A 51 12.23 -2.57 9.95
N ILE A 52 12.97 -2.57 11.04
CA ILE A 52 14.34 -3.08 11.14
C ILE A 52 14.29 -4.41 11.89
N ASP A 53 14.96 -5.44 11.37
CA ASP A 53 15.05 -6.73 12.05
C ASP A 53 16.08 -6.73 13.20
N ALA A 54 16.14 -7.83 13.94
CA ALA A 54 17.08 -7.99 15.05
C ALA A 54 18.56 -7.93 14.63
N SER A 55 18.86 -8.09 13.33
CA SER A 55 20.21 -7.97 12.75
C SER A 55 20.53 -6.54 12.31
N GLY A 56 19.60 -5.60 12.44
CA GLY A 56 19.78 -4.21 12.03
C GLY A 56 19.49 -3.95 10.54
N ASN A 57 18.97 -4.93 9.81
CA ASN A 57 18.65 -4.76 8.39
C ASN A 57 17.23 -4.22 8.21
N ILE A 58 17.01 -3.47 7.13
CA ILE A 58 15.66 -3.09 6.72
C ILE A 58 14.92 -4.38 6.32
N TRP A 59 13.89 -4.71 7.08
CA TRP A 59 13.03 -5.85 6.82
C TRP A 59 11.87 -5.50 5.90
N ALA A 60 11.17 -4.38 6.17
CA ALA A 60 10.08 -3.90 5.34
C ALA A 60 9.90 -2.38 5.48
N SER A 61 9.24 -1.75 4.51
CA SER A 61 8.66 -0.42 4.70
C SER A 61 7.23 -0.52 5.20
N TRP A 62 6.76 0.52 5.89
CA TRP A 62 5.42 0.54 6.46
C TRP A 62 4.74 1.88 6.26
N GLN A 63 3.40 1.88 6.26
CA GLN A 63 2.57 3.07 6.19
C GLN A 63 1.42 2.99 7.19
N ALA A 64 1.18 4.05 7.95
CA ALA A 64 -0.01 4.21 8.76
C ALA A 64 -1.20 4.62 7.88
N ILE A 65 -2.27 3.84 7.93
CA ILE A 65 -3.52 4.05 7.20
C ILE A 65 -4.70 4.07 8.17
N PRO A 66 -5.83 4.71 7.82
CA PRO A 66 -7.07 4.53 8.56
C PRO A 66 -7.46 3.05 8.58
N SER A 67 -7.82 2.52 9.76
CA SER A 67 -8.27 1.14 9.91
C SER A 67 -9.47 0.87 9.01
N ARG A 68 -9.47 -0.31 8.40
CA ARG A 68 -10.57 -0.79 7.56
C ARG A 68 -11.72 -1.36 8.38
N LEU A 69 -11.50 -1.61 9.67
CA LEU A 69 -12.43 -2.29 10.57
C LEU A 69 -13.13 -1.36 11.57
N SER A 70 -12.61 -0.16 11.83
CA SER A 70 -13.33 0.79 12.71
C SER A 70 -14.39 1.57 11.94
N SER A 71 -15.63 1.07 12.00
CA SER A 71 -16.82 1.84 11.62
C SER A 71 -17.24 2.75 12.77
N SER A 72 -17.32 4.05 12.49
CA SER A 72 -17.98 5.17 13.25
C SER A 72 -17.06 6.17 13.95
N GLY A 73 -17.26 7.46 13.62
CA GLY A 73 -16.67 8.63 14.30
C GLY A 73 -15.52 9.35 13.55
N ASN A 74 -15.30 10.62 13.90
CA ASN A 74 -14.24 11.49 13.36
C ASN A 74 -12.81 11.07 13.76
N ASN A 75 -12.66 10.00 14.55
CA ASN A 75 -11.37 9.54 15.07
C ASN A 75 -11.19 8.05 14.72
N ARG A 76 -10.93 7.76 13.44
CA ARG A 76 -10.67 6.39 12.98
C ARG A 76 -9.40 5.87 13.63
N SER A 77 -9.46 4.67 14.18
CA SER A 77 -8.26 3.95 14.61
C SER A 77 -7.30 3.78 13.42
N LEU A 78 -6.00 3.79 13.67
CA LEU A 78 -4.98 3.61 12.64
C LEU A 78 -4.48 2.17 12.63
N GLU A 79 -4.07 1.71 11.46
CA GLU A 79 -3.34 0.46 11.26
C GLU A 79 -2.07 0.77 10.46
N ILE A 80 -0.99 0.07 10.76
CA ILE A 80 0.18 0.03 9.90
C ILE A 80 0.01 -1.12 8.90
N VAL A 81 0.18 -0.81 7.63
CA VAL A 81 0.29 -1.80 6.55
C VAL A 81 1.75 -1.98 6.14
N PHE A 82 2.14 -3.23 5.92
CA PHE A 82 3.47 -3.61 5.42
C PHE A 82 3.40 -4.95 4.69
N VAL A 83 4.41 -5.25 3.87
CA VAL A 83 4.56 -6.55 3.20
C VAL A 83 5.90 -7.13 3.62
N PRO A 84 5.92 -8.21 4.42
CA PRO A 84 7.17 -8.79 4.88
C PRO A 84 7.81 -9.63 3.77
N PRO A 85 9.15 -9.58 3.60
CA PRO A 85 9.83 -10.41 2.60
C PRO A 85 9.82 -11.89 2.99
N ALA A 86 9.87 -12.19 4.29
CA ALA A 86 9.75 -13.52 4.85
C ALA A 86 9.07 -13.45 6.23
N PHE A 87 7.94 -14.12 6.39
CA PHE A 87 7.24 -14.25 7.66
C PHE A 87 6.52 -15.61 7.73
N PRO A 88 7.27 -16.70 7.92
CA PRO A 88 6.73 -18.06 7.90
C PRO A 88 5.82 -18.34 9.11
N ALA A 89 4.91 -19.30 8.93
CA ALA A 89 4.03 -19.77 9.99
C ALA A 89 4.82 -20.23 11.24
N GLY A 90 4.25 -19.99 12.42
CA GLY A 90 4.79 -20.46 13.69
C GLY A 90 6.01 -19.70 14.21
N LYS A 91 6.56 -18.71 13.47
CA LYS A 91 7.73 -17.95 13.90
C LYS A 91 7.33 -16.53 14.34
N PRO A 92 7.61 -16.12 15.59
CA PRO A 92 7.49 -14.72 15.98
C PRO A 92 8.56 -13.87 15.28
N GLN A 93 8.29 -12.57 15.14
CA GLN A 93 9.26 -11.62 14.59
C GLN A 93 9.44 -10.43 15.55
N LYS A 94 10.67 -10.20 16.02
CA LYS A 94 11.02 -8.96 16.74
C LYS A 94 11.55 -7.93 15.74
N LEU A 95 10.98 -6.74 15.75
CA LEU A 95 11.34 -5.65 14.83
C LEU A 95 11.40 -4.32 15.59
N ILE A 96 12.03 -3.34 14.96
CA ILE A 96 12.00 -1.94 15.37
C ILE A 96 11.30 -1.14 14.28
N LEU A 97 10.24 -0.44 14.62
CA LEU A 97 9.63 0.58 13.76
C LEU A 97 10.46 1.85 13.89
N ASP A 98 11.27 2.10 12.87
CA ASP A 98 11.97 3.38 12.68
C ASP A 98 11.00 4.37 12.03
N LEU A 99 10.72 5.46 12.75
CA LEU A 99 9.80 6.52 12.34
C LEU A 99 10.49 7.61 11.49
N GLY A 100 11.82 7.59 11.40
CA GLY A 100 12.63 8.63 10.73
C GLY A 100 13.28 8.18 9.42
N LYS A 101 13.39 6.87 9.16
CA LYS A 101 13.90 6.34 7.89
C LYS A 101 12.77 5.95 6.95
N THR A 102 12.41 6.86 6.04
CA THR A 102 11.78 6.50 4.77
C THR A 102 12.87 6.38 3.72
N PRO A 103 13.16 5.19 3.17
CA PRO A 103 14.10 5.04 2.07
C PRO A 103 13.63 5.90 0.91
N ALA A 104 14.56 6.60 0.25
CA ALA A 104 14.28 7.23 -1.03
C ALA A 104 14.03 6.12 -2.05
N THR A 105 12.79 5.67 -2.17
CA THR A 105 12.38 4.64 -3.14
C THR A 105 12.34 5.18 -4.57
N GLY A 106 12.37 6.52 -4.71
CA GLY A 106 12.05 7.20 -5.96
C GLY A 106 10.57 7.06 -6.35
N LEU A 107 9.76 6.34 -5.56
CA LEU A 107 8.34 6.09 -5.83
C LEU A 107 7.49 7.23 -5.29
N VAL A 108 6.68 7.84 -6.15
CA VAL A 108 5.79 8.94 -5.79
C VAL A 108 4.41 8.69 -6.38
N TRP A 109 3.39 8.76 -5.52
CA TRP A 109 2.00 8.84 -5.94
C TRP A 109 1.59 10.29 -6.14
N ASP A 110 0.93 10.56 -7.25
CA ASP A 110 0.27 11.82 -7.57
C ASP A 110 -1.19 11.53 -7.90
N THR A 111 -2.11 12.22 -7.25
CA THR A 111 -3.56 12.05 -7.46
C THR A 111 -4.13 13.34 -8.01
N ASP A 112 -4.81 13.25 -9.15
CA ASP A 112 -5.53 14.40 -9.68
C ASP A 112 -6.96 14.48 -9.11
N PRO A 113 -7.60 15.67 -9.17
CA PRO A 113 -8.97 15.85 -8.70
C PRO A 113 -10.02 15.04 -9.48
N ASP A 114 -9.68 14.57 -10.68
CA ASP A 114 -10.59 13.89 -11.61
C ASP A 114 -10.60 12.37 -11.41
N GLY A 115 -9.93 11.86 -10.37
CA GLY A 115 -9.95 10.45 -9.99
C GLY A 115 -8.85 9.61 -10.63
N MET A 116 -7.83 10.22 -11.25
CA MET A 116 -6.64 9.52 -11.68
C MET A 116 -5.59 9.50 -10.57
N ALA A 117 -4.86 8.38 -10.48
CA ALA A 117 -3.70 8.25 -9.59
C ALA A 117 -2.51 7.72 -10.37
N ARG A 118 -1.37 8.41 -10.29
CA ARG A 118 -0.15 8.06 -11.00
C ARG A 118 0.94 7.67 -10.01
N LEU A 119 1.49 6.47 -10.21
CA LEU A 119 2.71 6.04 -9.58
C LEU A 119 3.88 6.33 -10.52
N THR A 120 4.85 7.09 -10.05
CA THR A 120 6.12 7.30 -10.74
C THR A 120 7.27 6.70 -9.96
N HIS A 121 8.32 6.24 -10.66
CA HIS A 121 9.62 5.91 -10.09
C HIS A 121 10.67 6.81 -10.74
N ASN A 122 11.34 7.65 -9.93
CA ASN A 122 12.30 8.65 -10.42
C ASN A 122 11.72 9.52 -11.55
N LYS A 123 10.48 9.99 -11.35
CA LYS A 123 9.69 10.79 -12.32
C LYS A 123 9.26 10.05 -13.60
N LYS A 124 9.61 8.76 -13.77
CA LYS A 124 9.10 7.92 -14.88
C LYS A 124 7.80 7.23 -14.45
N PRO A 125 6.76 7.17 -15.30
CA PRO A 125 5.52 6.49 -14.95
C PRO A 125 5.75 4.98 -14.79
N LEU A 126 5.16 4.39 -13.75
CA LEU A 126 5.05 2.93 -13.57
C LEU A 126 3.61 2.46 -13.72
N ALA A 127 2.68 3.20 -13.11
CA ALA A 127 1.27 2.93 -13.20
C ALA A 127 0.45 4.22 -13.28
N VAL A 128 -0.65 4.19 -14.03
CA VAL A 128 -1.66 5.24 -13.99
C VAL A 128 -3.01 4.57 -13.84
N TYR A 129 -3.65 4.75 -12.70
CA TYR A 129 -5.02 4.35 -12.45
C TYR A 129 -5.98 5.42 -12.99
N PHE A 130 -7.01 4.99 -13.71
CA PHE A 130 -8.05 5.83 -14.29
C PHE A 130 -9.39 5.46 -13.68
N ALA A 131 -10.03 6.41 -13.00
CA ALA A 131 -11.42 6.33 -12.57
C ALA A 131 -12.23 7.51 -13.12
N PRO A 132 -12.48 7.56 -14.44
CA PRO A 132 -13.23 8.65 -15.05
C PRO A 132 -14.65 8.70 -14.50
N LYS A 133 -15.22 9.91 -14.40
CA LYS A 133 -16.65 10.08 -14.11
C LYS A 133 -17.48 9.42 -15.20
N TYR A 134 -18.44 8.60 -14.79
CA TYR A 134 -19.36 7.92 -15.69
C TYR A 134 -20.14 8.94 -16.54
N ASP A 135 -20.13 8.75 -17.87
CA ASP A 135 -20.83 9.58 -18.84
C ASP A 135 -21.42 8.70 -19.94
N ALA A 136 -22.76 8.61 -19.99
CA ALA A 136 -23.50 7.83 -20.97
C ALA A 136 -24.14 8.70 -22.08
N SER A 137 -23.65 9.94 -22.27
CA SER A 137 -24.20 10.89 -23.25
C SER A 137 -24.18 10.36 -24.69
N ASN A 138 -23.22 9.51 -25.03
CA ASN A 138 -23.15 8.80 -26.30
C ASN A 138 -22.30 7.53 -26.18
N ALA A 139 -22.29 6.70 -27.22
CA ALA A 139 -21.56 5.43 -27.21
C ALA A 139 -20.05 5.58 -26.96
N LYS A 140 -19.43 6.65 -27.48
CA LYS A 140 -17.98 6.88 -27.33
C LYS A 140 -17.63 7.32 -25.91
N THR A 141 -18.40 8.23 -25.31
CA THR A 141 -18.20 8.67 -23.92
C THR A 141 -18.55 7.56 -22.93
N LEU A 142 -19.60 6.80 -23.21
CA LEU A 142 -19.93 5.59 -22.47
C LEU A 142 -18.73 4.66 -22.48
N GLU A 143 -18.20 4.34 -23.67
CA GLU A 143 -17.05 3.45 -23.81
C GLU A 143 -15.85 3.93 -23.00
N ALA A 144 -15.52 5.22 -23.01
CA ALA A 144 -14.38 5.72 -22.25
C ALA A 144 -14.58 5.60 -20.73
N THR A 145 -15.81 5.76 -20.23
CA THR A 145 -16.08 6.03 -18.82
C THR A 145 -16.73 4.89 -18.05
N TYR A 146 -17.26 3.85 -18.71
CA TYR A 146 -18.01 2.78 -18.02
C TYR A 146 -17.17 1.87 -17.11
N LYS A 147 -15.83 1.91 -17.18
CA LYS A 147 -14.96 1.00 -16.43
C LYS A 147 -13.65 1.67 -16.02
N VAL A 148 -13.27 1.43 -14.77
CA VAL A 148 -11.94 1.78 -14.24
C VAL A 148 -10.87 0.89 -14.85
N PHE A 149 -9.68 1.43 -15.08
CA PHE A 149 -8.56 0.67 -15.60
C PHE A 149 -7.23 1.25 -15.13
N HIS A 150 -6.15 0.55 -15.40
CA HIS A 150 -4.82 1.08 -15.19
C HIS A 150 -3.96 0.94 -16.44
N HIS A 151 -3.06 1.89 -16.63
CA HIS A 151 -1.91 1.69 -17.48
C HIS A 151 -0.72 1.22 -16.67
N LEU A 152 -0.03 0.18 -17.15
CA LEU A 152 1.28 -0.24 -16.66
C LEU A 152 2.36 0.09 -17.69
N PHE A 153 3.52 0.46 -17.18
CA PHE A 153 4.68 0.84 -17.97
C PHE A 153 5.87 -0.02 -17.56
N ASP A 154 6.66 -0.46 -18.54
CA ASP A 154 7.95 -1.09 -18.28
C ASP A 154 8.88 -0.07 -17.60
N PRO A 155 9.41 -0.38 -16.39
CA PRO A 155 10.28 0.54 -15.65
C PRO A 155 11.61 0.84 -16.37
N GLN A 156 12.08 -0.03 -17.26
CA GLN A 156 13.34 0.12 -17.99
C GLN A 156 13.13 0.96 -19.25
N THR A 157 12.18 0.55 -20.10
CA THR A 157 11.97 1.16 -21.43
C THR A 157 10.97 2.31 -21.42
N GLY A 158 10.09 2.38 -20.41
CA GLY A 158 8.94 3.30 -20.38
C GLY A 158 7.81 2.88 -21.33
N THR A 159 7.90 1.71 -21.97
CA THR A 159 6.87 1.19 -22.86
C THR A 159 5.56 0.96 -22.10
N ARG A 160 4.45 1.48 -22.62
CA ARG A 160 3.11 1.18 -22.10
C ARG A 160 2.73 -0.26 -22.47
N LEU A 161 2.54 -1.11 -21.46
CA LEU A 161 2.26 -2.55 -21.61
C LEU A 161 0.76 -2.87 -21.82
N THR A 162 -0.10 -1.88 -21.60
CA THR A 162 -1.56 -2.04 -21.55
C THR A 162 -2.24 -1.18 -22.60
N LYS A 163 -3.39 -1.64 -23.08
CA LYS A 163 -4.06 -1.07 -24.25
C LYS A 163 -4.89 0.19 -23.93
N GLY A 164 -5.57 0.23 -22.78
CA GLY A 164 -6.51 1.32 -22.44
C GLY A 164 -7.90 1.12 -23.06
N SER A 165 -8.64 2.20 -23.33
CA SER A 165 -9.93 2.16 -24.04
C SER A 165 -9.76 1.83 -25.54
N GLY A 166 -10.82 1.29 -26.17
CA GLY A 166 -10.85 0.97 -27.59
C GLY A 166 -10.32 -0.42 -28.00
N GLY A 167 -10.21 -0.61 -29.32
CA GLY A 167 -9.76 -1.84 -29.98
C GLY A 167 -10.83 -2.92 -30.17
N GLN A 168 -10.40 -4.12 -30.59
CA GLN A 168 -11.32 -5.19 -30.98
C GLN A 168 -12.19 -5.69 -29.82
N PHE A 169 -11.61 -5.79 -28.63
CA PHE A 169 -12.32 -6.19 -27.41
C PHE A 169 -12.33 -5.03 -26.41
N THR A 170 -13.19 -4.05 -26.66
CA THR A 170 -13.27 -2.78 -25.92
C THR A 170 -13.48 -2.94 -24.40
N HIS A 171 -13.99 -4.10 -23.95
CA HIS A 171 -14.18 -4.43 -22.53
C HIS A 171 -12.90 -4.89 -21.80
N HIS A 172 -11.87 -5.29 -22.56
CA HIS A 172 -10.55 -5.64 -22.06
C HIS A 172 -9.62 -4.43 -22.17
N ARG A 173 -9.26 -3.84 -21.02
CA ARG A 173 -8.33 -2.71 -20.95
C ARG A 173 -6.96 -3.12 -20.38
N GLY A 174 -6.64 -4.42 -20.47
CA GLY A 174 -5.46 -5.05 -19.91
C GLY A 174 -4.26 -5.09 -20.87
N ILE A 175 -3.41 -6.11 -20.69
CA ILE A 175 -2.28 -6.44 -21.59
C ILE A 175 -2.84 -6.89 -22.95
N PHE A 176 -2.14 -6.55 -24.03
CA PHE A 176 -2.48 -7.00 -25.39
C PHE A 176 -2.46 -8.51 -25.54
#